data_AF-A0A6J4L602-F1
#
_entry.id   AF-A0A6J4L602-F1
#
_cell.length_a   1.000
_cell.length_b   1.000
_cell.length_c   1.000
_cell.angle_alpha   90.00
_cell.angle_beta   90.00
_cell.angle_gamma   90.00
#
_symmetry.space_group_name_H-M   'P 1'
#
loop_
_entity.id
_entity.type
_entity.pdbx_description
1 polymer ?
#
loop_
_entity_poly.entity_id
_entity_poly.type
_entity_poly.pdbx_seq_one_letter_code
_entity_poly.pdbx_strand_id
1 'polypeptide(L)'
;ASVSVIELGLDTAHSATIAPVWAALLTGDSGSQGRGSPSDEIRDASGRVPNLWFGDGDEQGAARQRFHVEVYVAPEVAEQRIAAAVAAGATVDDTDAPSLTVITDQDGNKGVLCVAQPPEKTD
;
A
#
# COMPACT_ATOMS: atom_id res chain seq x y z
N ALA A 1 -19.74 5.30 -23.26
CA ALA A 1 -18.67 5.93 -22.46
C ALA A 1 -17.79 4.84 -21.87
N SER A 2 -16.47 4.97 -21.92
CA SER A 2 -15.51 4.03 -21.33
C SER A 2 -14.79 4.68 -20.14
N VAL A 3 -14.37 3.87 -19.16
CA VAL A 3 -13.52 4.33 -18.06
C VAL A 3 -12.15 4.72 -18.60
N SER A 4 -11.60 5.86 -18.15
CA SER A 4 -10.27 6.32 -18.54
C SER A 4 -9.19 5.99 -17.52
N VAL A 5 -9.48 6.16 -16.22
CA VAL A 5 -8.55 5.96 -15.10
C VAL A 5 -9.34 5.46 -13.88
N ILE A 6 -8.69 4.69 -13.01
CA ILE A 6 -9.20 4.26 -11.71
C ILE A 6 -8.15 4.67 -10.68
N GLU A 7 -8.60 5.19 -9.53
CA GLU A 7 -7.73 5.59 -8.41
C GLU A 7 -8.29 5.01 -7.11
N LEU A 8 -7.41 4.79 -6.14
CA LEU A 8 -7.76 4.43 -4.77
C LEU A 8 -7.80 5.70 -3.93
N GLY A 9 -8.84 5.84 -3.11
CA GLY A 9 -8.96 6.91 -2.13
C GLY A 9 -8.81 6.36 -0.73
N LEU A 10 -8.00 7.02 0.09
CA LEU A 10 -7.87 6.72 1.51
C LEU A 10 -8.04 8.01 2.32
N ASP A 11 -9.10 8.08 3.10
CA ASP A 11 -9.38 9.25 3.92
C ASP A 11 -8.51 9.24 5.17
N THR A 12 -7.77 10.32 5.41
CA THR A 12 -6.85 10.49 6.55
C THR A 12 -6.64 11.97 6.84
N ALA A 13 -6.51 12.32 8.13
CA ALA A 13 -6.04 13.65 8.52
C ALA A 13 -4.49 13.75 8.52
N HIS A 14 -3.79 12.62 8.30
CA HIS A 14 -2.35 12.46 8.50
C HIS A 14 -1.64 11.89 7.24
N SER A 15 -2.01 12.36 6.05
CA SER A 15 -1.44 11.87 4.77
C SER A 15 0.09 11.82 4.77
N ALA A 16 0.75 12.87 5.25
CA ALA A 16 2.21 12.96 5.29
C ALA A 16 2.84 11.88 6.17
N THR A 17 2.12 11.42 7.20
CA THR A 17 2.56 10.38 8.13
C THR A 17 2.42 8.99 7.51
N ILE A 18 1.28 8.70 6.86
CA ILE A 18 0.98 7.35 6.36
C ILE A 18 1.48 7.10 4.93
N ALA A 19 1.65 8.14 4.11
CA ALA A 19 2.06 8.00 2.71
C ALA A 19 3.37 7.23 2.49
N PRO A 20 4.42 7.37 3.33
CA PRO A 20 5.63 6.56 3.19
C PRO A 20 5.37 5.04 3.26
N VAL A 21 4.43 4.60 4.12
CA VAL A 21 4.02 3.18 4.22
C VAL A 21 3.39 2.72 2.91
N TRP A 22 2.46 3.51 2.38
CA TRP A 22 1.76 3.18 1.14
C TRP A 22 2.67 3.23 -0.09
N ALA A 23 3.65 4.15 -0.14
CA ALA A 23 4.66 4.19 -1.20
C ALA A 23 5.47 2.88 -1.24
N ALA A 24 5.96 2.44 -0.08
CA ALA A 24 6.70 1.20 0.07
C ALA A 24 5.85 -0.02 -0.30
N LEU A 25 4.64 -0.14 0.24
CA LEU A 25 3.75 -1.26 0.00
C LEU A 25 3.32 -1.38 -1.47
N LEU A 26 2.80 -0.29 -2.04
CA LEU A 26 2.22 -0.30 -3.39
C LEU A 26 3.30 -0.38 -4.46
N THR A 27 4.32 0.47 -4.36
CA THR A 27 5.29 0.69 -5.45
C THR A 27 6.67 0.14 -5.17
N GLY A 28 7.04 -0.04 -3.89
CA GLY A 28 8.38 -0.47 -3.50
C GLY A 28 9.43 0.62 -3.66
N ASP A 29 8.99 1.84 -4.00
CA ASP A 29 9.81 3.03 -4.17
C ASP A 29 9.23 4.15 -3.31
N SER A 30 9.98 4.59 -2.30
CA SER A 30 9.58 5.73 -1.46
C SER A 30 9.51 7.03 -2.25
N GLY A 31 10.22 7.12 -3.38
CA GLY A 31 10.17 8.23 -4.32
C GLY A 31 8.86 8.33 -5.11
N SER A 32 7.91 7.41 -4.92
CA SER A 32 6.57 7.47 -5.54
C SER A 32 5.59 8.40 -4.80
N GLN A 33 5.91 8.81 -3.56
CA GLN A 33 5.13 9.80 -2.81
C GLN A 33 5.29 11.21 -3.40
N GLY A 34 4.23 12.03 -3.27
CA GLY A 34 4.30 13.48 -3.50
C GLY A 34 4.40 13.87 -4.97
N ARG A 35 4.08 12.94 -5.88
CA ARG A 35 4.07 13.18 -7.33
C ARG A 35 2.75 13.78 -7.84
N GLY A 36 1.76 13.95 -6.95
CA GLY A 36 0.44 14.52 -7.22
C GLY A 36 0.21 15.92 -6.65
N SER A 37 -1.02 16.43 -6.78
CA SER A 37 -1.41 17.73 -6.22
C SER A 37 -2.89 17.69 -5.83
N PRO A 38 -3.27 17.92 -4.55
CA PRO A 38 -2.43 18.23 -3.37
C PRO A 38 -1.58 17.06 -2.84
N SER A 39 -0.60 17.39 -1.98
CA SER A 39 0.64 16.63 -1.70
C SER A 39 0.44 15.34 -0.87
N ASP A 40 1.36 14.39 -1.09
CA ASP A 40 1.51 13.03 -0.54
C ASP A 40 0.98 11.88 -1.40
N GLU A 41 0.22 12.15 -2.46
CA GLU A 41 -0.29 11.09 -3.35
C GLU A 41 0.81 10.12 -3.81
N ILE A 42 0.45 8.83 -3.87
CA ILE A 42 1.32 7.80 -4.39
C ILE A 42 1.05 7.63 -5.88
N ARG A 43 2.05 7.93 -6.70
CA ARG A 43 1.97 7.71 -8.16
C ARG A 43 3.11 6.83 -8.62
N ASP A 44 2.75 5.62 -9.06
CA ASP A 44 3.68 4.70 -9.69
C ASP A 44 4.02 5.19 -11.10
N ALA A 45 5.28 5.56 -11.33
CA ALA A 45 5.75 6.02 -12.63
C ALA A 45 5.63 4.95 -13.73
N SER A 46 5.55 3.66 -13.36
CA SER A 46 5.32 2.57 -14.31
C SER A 46 3.85 2.36 -14.68
N GLY A 47 2.92 2.98 -13.94
CA GLY A 47 1.48 2.88 -14.18
C GLY A 47 0.89 1.50 -13.90
N ARG A 48 1.59 0.61 -13.18
CA ARG A 48 1.10 -0.73 -12.83
C ARG A 48 0.17 -0.70 -11.63
N VAL A 49 0.29 0.32 -10.79
CA VAL A 49 -0.55 0.52 -9.61
C VAL A 49 -1.47 1.72 -9.82
N PRO A 50 -2.78 1.63 -9.49
CA PRO A 50 -3.65 2.79 -9.42
C PRO A 50 -3.05 3.86 -8.50
N ASN A 51 -3.23 5.15 -8.84
CA ASN A 51 -2.80 6.20 -7.92
C ASN A 51 -3.57 6.07 -6.61
N LEU A 52 -2.88 6.31 -5.49
CA LEU A 52 -3.52 6.48 -4.19
C LEU A 52 -3.57 7.98 -3.88
N TRP A 53 -4.79 8.50 -3.77
CA TRP A 53 -5.04 9.86 -3.28
C TRP A 53 -5.54 9.82 -1.84
N PHE A 54 -5.29 10.92 -1.12
CA PHE A 54 -5.71 11.08 0.27
C PHE A 54 -6.83 12.11 0.37
N GLY A 55 -7.94 11.72 0.98
CA GLY A 55 -9.09 12.59 1.22
C GLY A 55 -9.12 13.13 2.65
N ASP A 56 -9.94 14.16 2.86
CA ASP A 56 -10.15 14.74 4.19
C ASP A 56 -10.82 13.71 5.11
N GLY A 57 -10.03 13.15 6.03
CA GLY A 57 -10.52 12.26 7.09
C GLY A 57 -10.95 13.04 8.35
N ASP A 58 -11.86 12.44 9.14
CA ASP A 58 -12.22 12.96 10.46
C ASP A 58 -11.16 12.58 11.51
N GLU A 59 -10.68 13.56 12.28
CA GLU A 59 -9.77 13.35 13.42
C GLU A 59 -10.41 12.50 14.54
N GLN A 60 -11.75 12.51 14.66
CA GLN A 60 -12.48 11.86 15.75
C GLN A 60 -12.72 10.35 15.55
N GLY A 61 -12.35 9.80 14.39
CA GLY A 61 -12.33 8.37 14.18
C GLY A 61 -12.01 8.03 12.73
N ALA A 62 -10.89 7.34 12.51
CA ALA A 62 -10.53 6.81 11.20
C ALA A 62 -11.76 6.16 10.57
N ALA A 63 -12.24 6.71 9.45
CA ALA A 63 -13.24 6.06 8.64
C ALA A 63 -12.69 4.68 8.31
N ARG A 64 -13.21 3.64 8.96
CA ARG A 64 -12.60 2.30 8.86
C ARG A 64 -12.63 1.88 7.41
N GLN A 65 -11.44 1.71 6.81
CA GLN A 65 -11.25 1.11 5.51
C GLN A 65 -12.19 -0.09 5.35
N ARG A 66 -13.04 -0.06 4.31
CA ARG A 66 -14.08 -1.08 4.05
C ARG A 66 -13.71 -2.04 2.92
N PHE A 67 -12.65 -1.74 2.19
CA PHE A 67 -12.13 -2.58 1.11
C PHE A 67 -10.74 -3.10 1.47
N HIS A 68 -10.41 -4.26 0.91
CA HIS A 68 -9.12 -4.91 1.11
C HIS A 68 -8.21 -4.64 -0.08
N VAL A 69 -6.93 -4.33 0.16
CA VAL A 69 -5.92 -4.11 -0.89
C VAL A 69 -4.81 -5.13 -0.71
N GLU A 70 -4.63 -5.99 -1.72
CA GLU A 70 -3.54 -6.95 -1.78
C GLU A 70 -2.54 -6.56 -2.87
N VAL A 71 -1.26 -6.65 -2.55
CA VAL A 71 -0.16 -6.40 -3.48
C VAL A 71 0.65 -7.67 -3.63
N TYR A 72 0.60 -8.27 -4.82
CA TYR A 72 1.33 -9.48 -5.13
C TYR A 72 2.74 -9.15 -5.61
N VAL A 73 3.74 -9.79 -5.01
CA VAL A 73 5.15 -9.62 -5.35
C VAL A 73 5.87 -10.96 -5.49
N ALA A 74 7.02 -10.94 -6.17
CA ALA A 74 7.91 -12.09 -6.18
C ALA A 74 8.54 -12.32 -4.78
N PRO A 75 8.85 -13.57 -4.39
CA PRO A 75 9.41 -13.88 -3.07
C PRO A 75 10.66 -13.06 -2.74
N GLU A 76 11.54 -12.83 -3.71
CA GLU A 76 12.83 -12.16 -3.53
C GLU A 76 12.75 -10.67 -3.18
N VAL A 77 11.60 -10.02 -3.37
CA VAL A 77 11.41 -8.60 -3.02
C VAL A 77 10.54 -8.41 -1.76
N ALA A 78 9.93 -9.47 -1.24
CA ALA A 78 8.94 -9.37 -0.17
C ALA A 78 9.55 -8.81 1.13
N GLU A 79 10.68 -9.37 1.56
CA GLU A 79 11.37 -8.96 2.79
C GLU A 79 11.81 -7.49 2.73
N GLN A 80 12.38 -7.06 1.61
CA GLN A 80 12.79 -5.68 1.39
C GLN A 80 11.60 -4.72 1.49
N ARG A 81 10.44 -5.12 0.94
CA ARG A 81 9.24 -4.28 0.93
C ARG A 81 8.61 -4.17 2.31
N ILE A 82 8.57 -5.28 3.06
CA ILE A 82 8.12 -5.30 4.47
C ILE A 82 9.04 -4.41 5.32
N ALA A 83 10.36 -4.57 5.19
CA ALA A 83 11.33 -3.77 5.93
C ALA A 83 11.19 -2.27 5.64
N ALA A 84 10.95 -1.89 4.38
CA ALA A 84 10.70 -0.50 4.00
C ALA A 84 9.41 0.06 4.62
N ALA A 85 8.33 -0.73 4.65
CA ALA A 85 7.08 -0.34 5.30
C ALA A 85 7.23 -0.18 6.82
N VAL A 86 7.97 -1.08 7.49
CA VAL A 86 8.29 -0.98 8.92
C VAL A 86 9.14 0.26 9.20
N ALA A 87 10.16 0.53 8.38
CA ALA A 87 10.98 1.73 8.51
C ALA A 87 10.18 3.03 8.31
N ALA A 88 9.09 2.97 7.53
CA ALA A 88 8.12 4.04 7.35
C ALA A 88 7.11 4.19 8.50
N GLY A 89 7.14 3.31 9.50
CA GLY A 89 6.29 3.39 10.70
C GLY A 89 5.12 2.40 10.73
N ALA A 90 5.03 1.46 9.79
CA ALA A 90 4.01 0.43 9.81
C ALA A 90 4.23 -0.60 10.91
N THR A 91 3.13 -1.19 11.39
CA THR A 91 3.16 -2.47 12.13
C THR A 91 2.84 -3.63 11.19
N VAL A 92 3.33 -4.81 11.55
CA VAL A 92 3.25 -6.02 10.72
C VAL A 92 2.57 -7.14 11.49
N ASP A 93 1.69 -7.86 10.82
CA ASP A 93 1.20 -9.17 11.24
C ASP A 93 1.62 -10.21 10.19
N ASP A 94 2.51 -11.11 10.60
CA ASP A 94 3.16 -12.14 9.80
C ASP A 94 2.67 -13.56 10.13
N THR A 95 1.51 -13.68 10.80
CA THR A 95 0.93 -14.97 11.22
C THR A 95 0.79 -15.98 10.06
N ASP A 96 0.53 -15.48 8.84
CA ASP A 96 0.31 -16.29 7.63
C ASP A 96 1.51 -16.24 6.65
N ALA A 97 2.68 -15.78 7.11
CA ALA A 97 3.90 -15.79 6.33
C ALA A 97 4.34 -17.24 5.97
N PRO A 98 4.98 -17.47 4.80
CA PRO A 98 5.42 -16.47 3.82
C PRO A 98 4.36 -16.11 2.77
N SER A 99 3.13 -16.62 2.89
CA SER A 99 2.12 -16.44 1.84
C SER A 99 1.57 -15.01 1.79
N LEU A 100 1.28 -14.45 2.96
CA LEU A 100 0.75 -13.10 3.10
C LEU A 100 1.29 -12.45 4.38
N THR A 101 1.40 -11.13 4.36
CA THR A 101 1.81 -10.31 5.50
C THR A 101 0.97 -9.05 5.52
N VAL A 102 0.30 -8.78 6.64
CA VAL A 102 -0.56 -7.59 6.79
C VAL A 102 0.32 -6.43 7.26
N ILE A 103 0.26 -5.33 6.52
CA ILE A 103 0.92 -4.06 6.84
C ILE A 103 -0.15 -3.08 7.31
N THR A 104 0.00 -2.57 8.53
CA THR A 104 -0.92 -1.59 9.12
C THR A 104 -0.21 -0.25 9.30
N ASP A 105 -0.74 0.81 8.67
CA ASP A 105 -0.22 2.17 8.84
C ASP A 105 -0.59 2.76 10.21
N GLN A 106 -0.12 3.97 10.47
CA GLN A 106 -0.27 4.66 11.75
C GLN A 106 -1.73 5.08 12.06
N ASP A 107 -2.60 5.14 11.07
CA ASP A 107 -4.03 5.40 11.23
C ASP A 107 -4.85 4.10 11.35
N GLY A 108 -4.21 2.94 11.23
CA GLY A 108 -4.84 1.63 11.32
C GLY A 108 -5.39 1.09 10.01
N ASN A 109 -5.09 1.75 8.88
CA ASN A 109 -5.44 1.25 7.56
C ASN A 109 -4.53 0.08 7.19
N LYS A 110 -5.07 -0.88 6.43
CA LYS A 110 -4.41 -2.15 6.16
C LYS A 110 -4.25 -2.39 4.67
N GLY A 111 -3.07 -2.83 4.30
CA GLY A 111 -2.83 -3.49 3.02
C GLY A 111 -2.06 -4.79 3.26
N VAL A 112 -2.14 -5.70 2.30
CA VAL A 112 -1.53 -7.03 2.44
C VAL A 112 -0.49 -7.21 1.35
N LEU A 113 0.71 -7.60 1.74
CA LEU A 113 1.73 -8.03 0.82
C LEU A 113 1.61 -9.55 0.64
N CYS A 114 1.27 -9.97 -0.57
CA CYS A 114 1.13 -11.38 -0.91
C CYS A 114 2.35 -11.82 -1.72
N VAL A 115 2.92 -12.98 -1.39
CA VAL A 115 3.98 -13.58 -2.20
C VAL A 115 3.32 -14.42 -3.29
N ALA A 116 3.48 -13.99 -4.55
CA ALA A 116 3.03 -14.75 -5.70
C ALA A 116 3.85 -16.04 -5.78
N GLN A 117 3.26 -17.18 -5.42
CA GLN A 117 3.87 -18.46 -5.71
C GLN A 117 3.84 -18.68 -7.23
N PRO A 118 4.95 -19.13 -7.85
CA PRO A 118 4.87 -19.65 -9.20
C PRO A 118 3.90 -20.84 -9.20
N PRO A 119 3.14 -21.06 -10.29
CA PRO A 119 2.32 -22.27 -10.40
C PRO A 119 3.20 -23.49 -10.13
N GLU A 120 2.72 -24.37 -9.25
CA GLU A 120 3.42 -25.62 -8.93
C GLU A 120 3.68 -26.36 -10.25
N LYS A 121 4.94 -26.67 -10.54
CA LYS A 121 5.25 -27.50 -11.72
C LYS A 121 4.64 -28.86 -11.46
N THR A 122 3.55 -29.16 -12.16
CA THR A 122 3.07 -30.52 -12.28
C THR A 122 4.08 -31.24 -13.18
N ASP A 123 4.82 -32.19 -12.61
CA ASP A 123 5.66 -33.14 -13.37
C ASP A 123 4.79 -34.04 -14.27
#